data_AF-A0A3D5HGH2-F1
#
_entry.id   AF-A0A3D5HGH2-F1
#
_cell.length_a   1.000
_cell.length_b   1.000
_cell.length_c   1.000
_cell.angle_alpha   90.00
_cell.angle_beta   90.00
_cell.angle_gamma   90.00
#
_symmetry.space_group_name_H-M   'P 1'
#
loop_
_entity.id
_entity.type
_entity.pdbx_description
1 polymer ?
#
loop_
_entity_poly.entity_id
_entity_poly.type
_entity_poly.pdbx_seq_one_letter_code
_entity_poly.pdbx_strand_id
1 'polypeptide(L)'
;MKYFDAPAIILFIVVSLAGILQHVILLQLTPEWNLRVLQAVVIGLGYDLMNGAIFGSLALFTPLPSPYRKIIFGIIGTVFLVLLFIDYNYVLIFGNHLPFSSYEYVYESRSFWSSAIHVVQSFEFVLLFIFPAALLGLLLRFCGIEKVSWKSGFIRRAISLLILVIIGGTTASYSNSYVSKNMENPLTSAALQYFY
;
A
#
# COMPACT_ATOMS: atom_id res chain seq x y z
N MET A 1 13.12 -5.62 15.97
CA MET A 1 12.74 -6.71 15.03
C MET A 1 13.61 -7.96 15.17
N LYS A 2 13.90 -8.40 16.40
CA LYS A 2 14.87 -9.48 16.68
C LYS A 2 14.38 -10.87 16.23
N TYR A 3 13.08 -11.02 15.98
CA TYR A 3 12.43 -12.30 15.68
C TYR A 3 11.92 -12.42 14.23
N PHE A 4 12.09 -11.38 13.41
CA PHE A 4 11.49 -11.31 12.07
C PHE A 4 12.51 -10.94 11.00
N ASP A 5 12.20 -11.25 9.74
CA ASP A 5 12.90 -10.68 8.59
C ASP A 5 12.50 -9.19 8.46
N ALA A 6 13.44 -8.31 8.80
CA ALA A 6 13.16 -6.89 8.96
C ALA A 6 12.66 -6.21 7.66
N PRO A 7 13.30 -6.39 6.50
CA PRO A 7 12.79 -5.83 5.24
C PRO A 7 11.35 -6.25 4.94
N ALA A 8 11.04 -7.54 5.06
CA ALA A 8 9.70 -8.06 4.78
C ALA A 8 8.62 -7.44 5.68
N ILE A 9 8.85 -7.42 6.99
CA ILE A 9 7.85 -6.90 7.94
C ILE A 9 7.73 -5.37 7.88
N ILE A 10 8.83 -4.66 7.63
CA ILE A 10 8.76 -3.20 7.45
C ILE A 10 7.91 -2.86 6.23
N LEU A 11 8.14 -3.52 5.10
CA LEU A 11 7.32 -3.28 3.90
C LEU A 11 5.86 -3.60 4.16
N PHE A 12 5.57 -4.75 4.77
CA PHE A 12 4.21 -5.11 5.16
C PHE A 12 3.53 -4.00 5.98
N ILE A 13 4.19 -3.53 7.03
CA ILE A 13 3.63 -2.51 7.92
C ILE A 13 3.42 -1.19 7.18
N VAL A 14 4.44 -0.67 6.50
CA VAL A 14 4.34 0.67 5.91
C VAL A 14 3.34 0.70 4.77
N VAL A 15 3.34 -0.32 3.89
CA VAL A 15 2.39 -0.41 2.78
C VAL A 15 0.96 -0.55 3.29
N SER A 16 0.73 -1.41 4.28
CA SER A 16 -0.62 -1.58 4.86
C SER A 16 -1.09 -0.29 5.52
N LEU A 17 -0.26 0.35 6.35
CA LEU A 17 -0.64 1.56 7.07
C LEU A 17 -0.90 2.74 6.14
N ALA A 18 -0.15 2.85 5.04
CA ALA A 18 -0.39 3.91 4.05
C ALA A 18 -1.75 3.73 3.35
N GLY A 19 -2.09 2.51 2.93
CA GLY A 19 -3.40 2.20 2.34
C GLY A 19 -4.55 2.43 3.33
N ILE A 20 -4.38 1.96 4.57
CA ILE A 20 -5.36 2.18 5.64
C ILE A 20 -5.57 3.68 5.88
N LEU A 21 -4.50 4.46 5.91
CA LEU A 21 -4.59 5.91 6.08
C LEU A 21 -5.36 6.56 4.92
N GLN A 22 -5.12 6.16 3.68
CA GLN A 22 -5.90 6.62 2.53
C GLN A 22 -7.39 6.30 2.70
N HIS A 23 -7.74 5.05 3.02
CA HIS A 23 -9.14 4.65 3.23
C HIS A 23 -9.81 5.40 4.37
N VAL A 24 -9.09 5.69 5.46
CA VAL A 24 -9.60 6.49 6.58
C VAL A 24 -9.88 7.93 6.15
N ILE A 25 -9.00 8.55 5.35
CA ILE A 25 -9.23 9.89 4.82
C ILE A 25 -10.45 9.88 3.88
N LEU A 26 -10.55 8.90 2.97
CA LEU A 26 -11.70 8.78 2.06
C LEU A 26 -13.02 8.54 2.81
N LEU A 27 -13.00 7.77 3.89
CA LEU A 27 -14.17 7.57 4.75
C LEU A 27 -14.63 8.89 5.39
N GLN A 28 -13.72 9.77 5.80
CA GLN A 28 -14.08 11.08 6.36
C GLN A 28 -14.73 12.01 5.33
N LEU A 29 -14.43 11.81 4.05
CA LEU A 29 -15.04 12.55 2.94
C LEU A 29 -16.41 11.99 2.53
N THR A 30 -16.82 10.85 3.08
CA THR A 30 -18.11 10.22 2.76
C THR A 30 -19.25 10.90 3.54
N PRO A 31 -20.26 11.45 2.86
CA PRO A 31 -21.28 12.29 3.50
C PRO A 31 -22.26 11.51 4.40
N GLU A 32 -22.48 10.22 4.13
CA GLU A 32 -23.43 9.40 4.88
C GLU A 32 -22.79 8.12 5.42
N TRP A 33 -23.02 7.84 6.71
CA TRP A 33 -22.57 6.62 7.36
C TRP A 33 -23.71 5.61 7.44
N ASN A 34 -23.58 4.51 6.72
CA ASN A 34 -24.53 3.39 6.76
C ASN A 34 -23.79 2.05 6.80
N LEU A 35 -24.54 0.96 7.04
CA LEU A 35 -23.95 -0.39 7.14
C LEU A 35 -23.15 -0.77 5.89
N ARG A 36 -23.58 -0.31 4.71
CA ARG A 36 -22.94 -0.60 3.43
C ARG A 36 -21.58 0.11 3.30
N VAL A 37 -21.49 1.36 3.77
CA VAL A 37 -20.23 2.12 3.86
C VAL A 37 -19.25 1.43 4.81
N LEU A 38 -19.73 1.00 5.97
CA LEU A 38 -18.90 0.26 6.94
C LEU A 38 -18.38 -1.06 6.37
N GLN A 39 -19.24 -1.83 5.70
CA GLN A 39 -18.84 -3.07 5.01
C GLN A 39 -17.81 -2.79 3.92
N ALA A 40 -18.00 -1.72 3.13
CA ALA A 40 -17.06 -1.37 2.07
C ALA A 40 -15.67 -1.05 2.64
N VAL A 41 -15.60 -0.22 3.68
CA VAL A 41 -14.34 0.11 4.37
C VAL A 41 -13.66 -1.13 4.92
N VAL A 42 -14.39 -2.04 5.56
CA VAL A 42 -13.80 -3.28 6.11
C VAL A 42 -13.15 -4.12 5.00
N ILE A 43 -13.76 -4.17 3.81
CA ILE A 43 -13.18 -4.85 2.64
C ILE A 43 -11.94 -4.10 2.15
N GLY A 44 -12.00 -2.77 2.01
CA GLY A 44 -10.86 -1.94 1.60
C GLY A 44 -9.65 -2.10 2.52
N LEU A 45 -9.87 -2.04 3.85
CA LEU A 45 -8.83 -2.29 4.85
C LEU A 45 -8.24 -3.71 4.74
N GLY A 46 -9.07 -4.70 4.41
CA GLY A 46 -8.61 -6.06 4.14
C GLY A 46 -7.66 -6.12 2.94
N TYR A 47 -7.96 -5.36 1.88
CA TYR A 47 -7.11 -5.25 0.71
C TYR A 47 -5.80 -4.50 0.98
N ASP A 48 -5.79 -3.49 1.85
CA ASP A 48 -4.55 -2.82 2.27
C ASP A 48 -3.60 -3.77 2.99
N LEU A 49 -4.14 -4.60 3.90
CA LEU A 49 -3.38 -5.64 4.60
C LEU A 49 -2.86 -6.70 3.63
N MET A 50 -3.67 -7.07 2.63
CA MET A 50 -3.27 -8.01 1.58
C MET A 50 -2.13 -7.44 0.73
N ASN A 51 -2.22 -6.17 0.32
CA ASN A 51 -1.20 -5.46 -0.45
C ASN A 51 0.12 -5.40 0.32
N GLY A 52 0.07 -5.04 1.59
CA GLY A 52 1.23 -5.10 2.46
C GLY A 52 1.81 -6.52 2.52
N ALA A 53 0.95 -7.55 2.63
CA ALA A 53 1.41 -8.93 2.74
C ALA A 53 2.09 -9.42 1.46
N ILE A 54 1.60 -8.99 0.29
CA ILE A 54 2.24 -9.23 -1.01
C ILE A 54 3.64 -8.61 -1.03
N PHE A 55 3.76 -7.31 -0.69
CA PHE A 55 5.04 -6.60 -0.71
C PHE A 55 6.04 -7.18 0.31
N GLY A 56 5.56 -7.52 1.51
CA GLY A 56 6.35 -8.21 2.52
C GLY A 56 6.83 -9.59 2.04
N SER A 57 5.96 -10.34 1.36
CA SER A 57 6.30 -11.66 0.80
C SER A 57 7.33 -11.57 -0.33
N LEU A 58 7.20 -10.60 -1.23
CA LEU A 58 8.19 -10.34 -2.28
C LEU A 58 9.58 -10.08 -1.66
N ALA A 59 9.65 -9.24 -0.64
CA ALA A 59 10.90 -8.97 0.09
C ALA A 59 11.43 -10.20 0.84
N LEU A 60 10.55 -11.06 1.35
CA LEU A 60 10.91 -12.26 2.07
C LEU A 60 11.53 -13.33 1.16
N PHE A 61 10.90 -13.59 0.01
CA PHE A 61 11.30 -14.62 -0.95
C PHE A 61 12.47 -14.21 -1.84
N THR A 62 12.78 -12.92 -1.92
CA THR A 62 13.93 -12.45 -2.69
C THR A 62 15.24 -13.03 -2.12
N PRO A 63 16.03 -13.79 -2.91
CA PRO A 63 17.23 -14.47 -2.46
C PRO A 63 18.46 -13.54 -2.43
N LEU A 64 18.26 -12.29 -2.00
CA LEU A 64 19.33 -11.30 -1.89
C LEU A 64 19.72 -11.04 -0.43
N PRO A 65 20.98 -10.67 -0.17
CA PRO A 65 21.40 -10.22 1.15
C PRO A 65 20.56 -9.03 1.66
N SER A 66 20.40 -8.92 2.98
CA SER A 66 19.60 -7.88 3.64
C SER A 66 19.84 -6.44 3.12
N PRO A 67 21.09 -5.97 2.91
CA PRO A 67 21.35 -4.62 2.41
C PRO A 67 20.72 -4.34 1.04
N TYR A 68 20.86 -5.27 0.08
CA TYR A 68 20.30 -5.10 -1.26
C TYR A 68 18.77 -5.14 -1.25
N ARG A 69 18.18 -6.04 -0.45
CA ARG A 69 16.72 -6.08 -0.30
C ARG A 69 16.19 -4.76 0.24
N LYS A 70 16.83 -4.15 1.24
CA LYS A 70 16.41 -2.86 1.78
C LYS A 70 16.41 -1.75 0.71
N ILE A 71 17.43 -1.71 -0.15
CA ILE A 71 17.50 -0.70 -1.21
C ILE A 71 16.39 -0.96 -2.25
N ILE A 72 16.33 -2.17 -2.80
CA ILE A 72 15.38 -2.54 -3.85
C ILE A 72 13.94 -2.35 -3.37
N PHE A 73 13.61 -2.89 -2.19
CA PHE A 73 12.26 -2.82 -1.65
C PHE A 73 11.93 -1.46 -1.01
N GLY A 74 12.95 -0.67 -0.64
CA GLY A 74 12.76 0.75 -0.32
C GLY A 74 12.32 1.55 -1.54
N ILE A 75 12.96 1.32 -2.70
CA ILE A 75 12.56 1.95 -3.97
C ILE A 75 11.16 1.47 -4.39
N ILE A 76 10.93 0.16 -4.44
CA ILE A 76 9.62 -0.41 -4.83
C ILE A 76 8.50 0.09 -3.91
N GLY A 77 8.71 0.10 -2.60
CA GLY A 77 7.75 0.65 -1.65
C GLY A 77 7.49 2.14 -1.87
N THR A 78 8.53 2.93 -2.14
CA THR A 78 8.38 4.36 -2.45
C THR A 78 7.58 4.58 -3.75
N VAL A 79 7.85 3.81 -4.79
CA VAL A 79 7.09 3.86 -6.05
C VAL A 79 5.62 3.52 -5.80
N PHE A 80 5.35 2.48 -5.01
CA PHE A 80 3.99 2.14 -4.63
C PHE A 80 3.28 3.29 -3.89
N LEU A 81 3.96 3.97 -2.95
CA LEU A 81 3.39 5.12 -2.24
C LEU A 81 3.07 6.30 -3.17
N VAL A 82 3.88 6.52 -4.22
CA VAL A 82 3.53 7.50 -5.27
C VAL A 82 2.26 7.09 -6.00
N LEU A 83 2.16 5.83 -6.42
CA LEU A 83 0.97 5.31 -7.12
C LEU A 83 -0.29 5.38 -6.24
N LEU A 84 -0.15 5.07 -4.96
CA LEU A 84 -1.20 5.19 -3.95
C LEU A 84 -1.70 6.64 -3.85
N PHE A 85 -0.78 7.61 -3.78
CA PHE A 85 -1.15 9.02 -3.77
C PHE A 85 -1.80 9.50 -5.09
N ILE A 86 -1.32 9.02 -6.24
CA ILE A 86 -1.94 9.34 -7.53
C ILE A 86 -3.38 8.81 -7.57
N ASP A 87 -3.60 7.57 -7.12
CA ASP A 87 -4.93 6.97 -7.02
C ASP A 87 -5.85 7.75 -6.09
N TYR A 88 -5.35 8.18 -4.92
CA TYR A 88 -6.11 9.06 -4.03
C TYR A 88 -6.60 10.34 -4.74
N ASN A 89 -5.71 11.03 -5.47
CA ASN A 89 -6.09 12.24 -6.19
C ASN A 89 -7.09 11.94 -7.31
N TYR A 90 -6.95 10.79 -7.98
CA TYR A 90 -7.91 10.37 -8.99
C TYR A 90 -9.29 10.14 -8.39
N VAL A 91 -9.38 9.46 -7.24
CA VAL A 91 -10.63 9.27 -6.50
C VAL A 91 -11.27 10.61 -6.14
N LEU A 92 -10.50 11.62 -5.73
CA LEU A 92 -11.05 12.95 -5.42
C LEU A 92 -11.66 13.65 -6.64
N ILE A 93 -11.08 13.48 -7.83
CA ILE A 93 -11.52 14.17 -9.05
C ILE A 93 -12.68 13.42 -9.71
N PHE A 94 -12.58 12.10 -9.79
CA PHE A 94 -13.48 11.28 -10.62
C PHE A 94 -14.43 10.39 -9.80
N GLY A 95 -14.28 10.36 -8.47
CA GLY A 95 -15.13 9.56 -7.55
C GLY A 95 -14.82 8.07 -7.54
N ASN A 96 -13.92 7.60 -8.41
CA ASN A 96 -13.61 6.19 -8.65
C ASN A 96 -12.10 5.96 -8.58
N HIS A 97 -11.66 4.73 -8.39
CA HIS A 97 -10.23 4.38 -8.50
C HIS A 97 -9.77 4.35 -9.95
N LEU A 98 -8.47 4.53 -10.15
CA LEU A 98 -7.80 4.60 -11.45
C LEU A 98 -8.16 3.39 -12.37
N PRO A 99 -8.94 3.57 -13.46
CA PRO A 99 -9.10 2.57 -14.48
C PRO A 99 -7.90 2.61 -15.45
N PHE A 100 -7.49 1.45 -15.95
CA PHE A 100 -6.37 1.36 -16.92
C PHE A 100 -6.63 2.08 -18.26
N SER A 101 -7.84 2.60 -18.49
CA SER A 101 -8.18 3.47 -19.62
C SER A 101 -7.70 4.91 -19.35
N SER A 102 -6.39 5.12 -19.42
CA SER A 102 -5.71 6.41 -19.26
C SER A 102 -6.01 7.45 -20.36
N TYR A 103 -7.02 7.20 -21.21
CA TYR A 103 -7.44 8.11 -22.27
C TYR A 103 -8.00 9.43 -21.73
N GLU A 104 -8.72 9.43 -20.60
CA GLU A 104 -9.28 10.64 -19.99
C GLU A 104 -8.20 11.65 -19.58
N TYR A 105 -7.02 11.17 -19.17
CA TYR A 105 -5.88 12.01 -18.77
C TYR A 105 -5.19 12.75 -19.92
N VAL A 106 -5.21 12.17 -21.13
CA VAL A 106 -4.54 12.77 -22.28
C VAL A 106 -5.27 14.03 -22.74
N TYR A 107 -6.60 14.07 -22.60
CA TYR A 107 -7.44 15.17 -23.06
C TYR A 107 -7.48 16.38 -22.11
N GLU A 108 -7.19 16.19 -20.81
CA GLU A 108 -7.23 17.27 -19.79
C GLU A 108 -5.85 17.67 -19.21
N SER A 109 -4.76 17.35 -19.91
CA SER A 109 -3.39 17.57 -19.43
C SER A 109 -3.06 19.01 -18.95
N ARG A 110 -3.72 20.05 -19.47
CA ARG A 110 -3.47 21.46 -19.07
C ARG A 110 -4.08 21.86 -17.72
N SER A 111 -5.26 21.36 -17.36
CA SER A 111 -5.86 21.58 -16.02
C SER A 111 -5.08 20.84 -14.93
N PHE A 112 -4.34 19.79 -15.30
CA PHE A 112 -3.54 18.98 -14.39
C PHE A 112 -2.24 19.67 -13.94
N TRP A 113 -1.50 20.34 -14.83
CA TRP A 113 -0.22 20.97 -14.48
C TRP A 113 -0.34 22.11 -13.46
N SER A 114 -1.37 22.94 -13.54
CA SER A 114 -1.66 23.96 -12.53
C SER A 114 -2.09 23.35 -11.19
N SER A 115 -2.78 22.21 -11.24
CA SER A 115 -3.21 21.47 -10.04
C SER A 115 -2.04 20.75 -9.37
N ALA A 116 -1.04 20.28 -10.14
CA ALA A 116 0.10 19.53 -9.63
C ALA A 116 0.93 20.30 -8.58
N ILE A 117 1.12 21.62 -8.74
CA ILE A 117 1.84 22.44 -7.76
C ILE A 117 1.05 22.52 -6.45
N HIS A 118 -0.27 22.71 -6.53
CA HIS A 118 -1.13 22.74 -5.35
C HIS A 118 -1.21 21.38 -4.66
N VAL A 119 -1.23 20.29 -5.44
CA VAL A 119 -1.23 18.91 -4.94
C VAL A 119 0.06 18.61 -4.17
N VAL A 120 1.23 19.00 -4.68
CA VAL A 120 2.53 18.78 -4.00
C VAL A 120 2.68 19.63 -2.72
N GLN A 121 1.93 20.73 -2.62
CA GLN A 121 1.89 21.56 -1.41
C GLN A 121 0.80 21.15 -0.42
N SER A 122 -0.03 20.16 -0.76
CA SER A 122 -1.15 19.75 0.08
C SER A 122 -0.68 18.96 1.30
N PHE A 123 -1.48 19.00 2.36
CA PHE A 123 -1.21 18.24 3.58
C PHE A 123 -1.31 16.72 3.33
N GLU A 124 -2.20 16.31 2.43
CA GLU A 124 -2.41 14.92 2.00
C GLU A 124 -1.16 14.38 1.29
N PHE A 125 -0.48 15.18 0.48
CA PHE A 125 0.81 14.78 -0.12
C PHE A 125 1.86 14.46 0.94
N VAL A 126 1.91 15.28 2.00
CA VAL A 126 2.82 15.02 3.12
C VAL A 126 2.41 13.74 3.85
N LEU A 127 1.13 13.56 4.15
CA LEU A 127 0.64 12.43 4.95
C LEU A 127 0.65 11.08 4.21
N LEU A 128 0.28 11.06 2.93
CA LEU A 128 0.11 9.83 2.16
C LEU A 128 1.38 9.43 1.40
N PHE A 129 2.27 10.37 1.11
CA PHE A 129 3.51 10.08 0.40
C PHE A 129 4.78 10.39 1.19
N ILE A 130 5.04 11.66 1.54
CA ILE A 130 6.33 12.05 2.13
C ILE A 130 6.59 11.35 3.47
N PHE A 131 5.61 11.37 4.38
CA PHE A 131 5.74 10.77 5.70
C PHE A 131 5.92 9.25 5.63
N PRO A 132 5.09 8.47 4.91
CA PRO A 132 5.28 7.03 4.77
C PRO A 132 6.59 6.67 4.07
N ALA A 133 7.03 7.44 3.07
CA ALA A 133 8.29 7.20 2.37
C ALA A 133 9.51 7.47 3.28
N ALA A 134 9.47 8.57 4.04
CA ALA A 134 10.50 8.87 5.03
C ALA A 134 10.54 7.81 6.13
N LEU A 135 9.38 7.38 6.64
CA LEU A 135 9.26 6.32 7.63
C LEU A 135 9.82 5.00 7.10
N LEU A 136 9.49 4.61 5.86
CA LEU A 136 10.04 3.44 5.19
C LEU A 136 11.57 3.50 5.15
N GLY A 137 12.13 4.61 4.67
CA GLY A 137 13.57 4.81 4.57
C GLY A 137 14.28 4.72 5.93
N LEU A 138 13.71 5.36 6.96
CA LEU A 138 14.24 5.33 8.32
C LEU A 138 14.19 3.91 8.91
N LEU A 139 13.06 3.23 8.81
CA LEU A 139 12.90 1.87 9.34
C LEU A 139 13.86 0.89 8.66
N LEU A 140 13.97 0.94 7.33
CA LEU A 140 14.90 0.09 6.56
C LEU A 140 16.36 0.40 6.89
N ARG A 141 16.70 1.67 7.13
CA ARG A 141 18.05 2.07 7.53
C ARG A 141 18.43 1.48 8.89
N PHE A 142 17.57 1.65 9.90
CA PHE A 142 17.91 1.30 11.29
C PHE A 142 17.63 -0.16 11.68
N CYS A 143 16.74 -0.87 11.00
CA CYS A 143 16.39 -2.25 11.38
C CYS A 143 17.14 -3.30 10.54
N GLY A 144 17.57 -4.42 11.13
CA GLY A 144 18.08 -5.58 10.37
C GLY A 144 19.54 -5.48 9.93
N ILE A 145 20.38 -4.82 10.74
CA ILE A 145 21.84 -4.73 10.58
C ILE A 145 22.56 -5.92 11.26
N GLU A 146 21.84 -6.70 12.08
CA GLU A 146 22.42 -7.82 12.82
C GLU A 146 22.93 -8.94 11.89
N LYS A 147 24.15 -9.42 12.14
CA LYS A 147 24.60 -10.71 11.60
C LYS A 147 23.86 -11.82 12.33
N VAL A 148 23.18 -12.68 11.59
CA VAL A 148 22.37 -13.78 12.14
C VAL A 148 22.90 -15.10 11.59
N SER A 149 22.96 -16.13 12.44
CA SER A 149 23.29 -17.49 11.98
C SER A 149 22.23 -18.00 11.00
N TRP A 150 22.59 -18.93 10.12
CA TRP A 150 21.65 -19.48 9.13
C TRP A 150 20.37 -20.06 9.77
N LYS A 151 20.50 -20.82 10.86
CA LYS A 151 19.36 -21.38 11.60
C LYS A 151 18.42 -20.29 12.13
N SER A 152 18.98 -19.25 12.76
CA SER A 152 18.17 -18.15 13.28
C SER A 152 17.56 -17.31 12.15
N GLY A 153 18.28 -17.12 11.04
CA GLY A 153 17.76 -16.46 9.84
C GLY A 153 16.58 -17.21 9.21
N PHE A 154 16.66 -18.53 9.12
CA PHE A 154 15.57 -19.38 8.63
C PHE A 154 14.32 -19.27 9.53
N ILE A 155 14.49 -19.38 10.86
CA ILE A 155 13.38 -19.24 11.81
C ILE A 155 12.72 -17.86 11.68
N ARG A 156 13.52 -16.78 11.62
CA ARG A 156 12.99 -15.41 11.43
C ARG A 156 12.15 -15.31 10.15
N ARG A 157 12.61 -15.91 9.05
CA ARG A 157 11.88 -15.92 7.78
C ARG A 157 10.59 -16.75 7.85
N ALA A 158 10.63 -17.92 8.49
CA ALA A 158 9.45 -18.77 8.66
C ALA A 158 8.37 -18.09 9.51
N ILE A 159 8.75 -17.43 10.60
CA ILE A 159 7.81 -16.67 11.44
C ILE A 159 7.25 -15.48 10.66
N SER A 160 8.09 -14.73 9.93
CA SER A 160 7.62 -13.64 9.06
C SER A 160 6.63 -14.14 8.02
N LEU A 161 6.90 -15.27 7.36
CA LEU A 161 5.98 -15.88 6.40
C LEU A 161 4.63 -16.23 7.06
N LEU A 162 4.67 -16.85 8.24
CA LEU A 162 3.46 -17.22 8.96
C LEU A 162 2.58 -16.00 9.26
N ILE A 163 3.18 -14.90 9.70
CA ILE A 163 2.45 -13.64 9.96
C ILE A 163 1.84 -13.09 8.66
N LEU A 164 2.60 -13.04 7.58
CA LEU A 164 2.13 -12.52 6.29
C LEU A 164 0.97 -13.37 5.75
N VAL A 165 1.03 -14.69 5.89
CA VAL A 165 -0.03 -15.60 5.44
C VAL A 165 -1.26 -15.50 6.35
N ILE A 166 -1.10 -15.46 7.67
CA ILE A 166 -2.25 -15.35 8.58
C ILE A 166 -2.96 -14.02 8.36
N ILE A 167 -2.23 -12.90 8.33
CA ILE A 167 -2.85 -11.59 8.21
C ILE A 167 -3.33 -11.33 6.77
N GLY A 168 -2.47 -11.50 5.77
CA GLY A 168 -2.84 -11.24 4.38
C GLY A 168 -3.77 -12.29 3.77
N GLY A 169 -3.68 -13.54 4.21
CA GLY A 169 -4.54 -14.63 3.71
C GLY A 169 -5.95 -14.60 4.29
N THR A 170 -6.11 -14.21 5.55
CA THR A 170 -7.47 -14.08 6.15
C THR A 170 -8.23 -12.89 5.58
N THR A 171 -7.53 -11.84 5.15
CA THR A 171 -8.14 -10.66 4.51
C THR A 171 -8.41 -10.84 3.01
N ALA A 172 -7.81 -11.85 2.37
CA ALA A 172 -8.00 -12.18 0.94
C ALA A 172 -9.31 -12.95 0.63
N SER A 173 -10.28 -12.95 1.54
CA SER A 173 -11.44 -13.85 1.52
C SER A 173 -12.67 -13.34 0.76
N TYR A 174 -12.65 -12.10 0.22
CA TYR A 174 -13.76 -11.59 -0.59
C TYR A 174 -13.55 -11.91 -2.09
N SER A 175 -14.43 -12.74 -2.67
CA SER A 175 -14.39 -13.12 -4.08
C SER A 175 -14.61 -11.92 -4.99
N ASN A 176 -13.59 -11.60 -5.80
CA ASN A 176 -13.59 -10.49 -6.75
C ASN A 176 -14.19 -10.90 -8.11
N SER A 177 -15.39 -11.48 -8.11
CA SER A 177 -16.07 -11.95 -9.35
C SER A 177 -16.51 -10.81 -10.27
N TYR A 178 -16.53 -9.56 -9.78
CA TYR A 178 -16.86 -8.36 -10.56
C TYR A 178 -15.91 -7.20 -10.18
N VAL A 179 -14.73 -7.17 -10.81
CA VAL A 179 -13.69 -6.14 -10.62
C VAL A 179 -14.25 -4.72 -10.85
N SER A 180 -15.13 -4.55 -11.84
CA SER A 180 -15.75 -3.25 -12.16
C SER A 180 -16.58 -2.66 -11.03
N LYS A 181 -17.25 -3.49 -10.22
CA LYS A 181 -18.11 -3.02 -9.12
C LYS A 181 -17.30 -2.46 -7.95
N ASN A 182 -16.05 -2.88 -7.80
CA ASN A 182 -15.18 -2.40 -6.73
C ASN A 182 -14.41 -1.14 -7.15
N MET A 183 -14.13 -0.94 -8.44
CA MET A 183 -13.52 0.29 -8.97
C MET A 183 -14.40 1.53 -8.78
N GLU A 184 -15.71 1.36 -8.90
CA GLU A 184 -16.72 2.41 -8.72
C GLU A 184 -16.99 2.75 -7.24
N ASN A 185 -16.44 1.99 -6.29
CA ASN A 185 -16.64 2.27 -4.87
C ASN A 185 -15.29 2.57 -4.18
N PRO A 186 -15.02 3.86 -3.88
CA PRO A 186 -13.73 4.34 -3.41
C PRO A 186 -13.33 3.85 -2.01
N LEU A 187 -14.23 3.17 -1.30
CA LEU A 187 -13.99 2.64 0.04
C LEU A 187 -13.72 1.13 0.07
N THR A 188 -14.01 0.42 -1.02
CA THR A 188 -13.87 -1.04 -1.11
C THR A 188 -12.53 -1.46 -1.68
N SER A 189 -11.78 -0.56 -2.28
CA SER A 189 -10.88 -0.89 -3.38
C SER A 189 -9.47 -0.40 -3.07
N ALA A 190 -8.46 -1.20 -3.42
CA ALA A 190 -7.08 -0.85 -3.17
C ALA A 190 -6.24 -0.90 -4.45
N ALA A 191 -5.34 0.07 -4.60
CA ALA A 191 -4.59 0.35 -5.83
C ALA A 191 -4.02 -0.90 -6.53
N LEU A 192 -3.43 -1.84 -5.78
CA LEU A 192 -2.78 -3.05 -6.33
C LEU A 192 -3.70 -4.03 -7.05
N GLN A 193 -5.01 -4.03 -6.78
CA GLN A 193 -5.94 -4.98 -7.39
C GLN A 193 -6.22 -4.70 -8.86
N TYR A 194 -5.82 -3.52 -9.36
CA TYR A 194 -6.05 -3.09 -10.73
C TYR A 194 -4.83 -3.22 -11.63
N PHE A 195 -3.63 -3.46 -11.07
CA PHE A 195 -2.39 -3.63 -11.85
C PHE A 195 -2.24 -5.05 -12.45
N TYR A 196 -3.34 -5.80 -12.59
CA TYR A 196 -3.39 -7.16 -13.14
C TYR A 196 -4.13 -7.20 -14.48
#